data_AF-A0A7C2LNW7-F1
#
_entry.id   AF-A0A7C2LNW7-F1
#
_cell.length_a   1.000
_cell.length_b   1.000
_cell.length_c   1.000
_cell.angle_alpha   90.00
_cell.angle_beta   90.00
_cell.angle_gamma   90.00
#
_symmetry.space_group_name_H-M   'P 1'
#
loop_
_entity.id
_entity.type
_entity.pdbx_description
1 polymer ?
#
loop_
_entity_poly.entity_id
_entity_poly.type
_entity_poly.pdbx_seq_one_letter_code
_entity_poly.pdbx_strand_id
1 'polypeptide(L)'
;MKSEVYRELFKRLNKPEDIEKLDSEFAAPEAVLEAVLSQKIVAHTRKNFSSITSKTEELIKAWQQGNTISEISEELGFMPVLIARELLKAMGLSKNEVRNKIRNPDSFEDDRLKTEIKKAISEDYIFSPRAHKYQDEKSHLGEKIIDRWLYRRGIIYMSDREYIRVNNILTPDFLTSELEIMGFKINWIESKALFGSFEEHRRYMKKQYSKYIRSFGTGAVVYWYDYDDKILGEDKNLLVLDYTFFEESNVKKLFNLRLIKSITTH
;
A
#
# COMPACT_ATOMS: atom_id res chain seq x y z
N MET A 1 -9.17 8.59 -12.05
CA MET A 1 -9.90 9.69 -11.36
C MET A 1 -9.40 11.06 -11.83
N LYS A 2 -10.30 12.03 -12.07
CA LYS A 2 -9.87 13.41 -12.40
C LYS A 2 -9.12 14.07 -11.25
N SER A 3 -8.04 14.80 -11.53
CA SER A 3 -7.18 15.41 -10.49
C SER A 3 -7.93 16.35 -9.53
N GLU A 4 -8.93 17.08 -10.02
CA GLU A 4 -9.80 17.92 -9.17
C GLU A 4 -10.64 17.09 -8.18
N VAL A 5 -11.24 16.01 -8.68
CA VAL A 5 -12.03 15.07 -7.89
C VAL A 5 -11.14 14.38 -6.85
N TYR A 6 -9.96 13.90 -7.27
CA TYR A 6 -8.99 13.30 -6.37
C TYR A 6 -8.54 14.26 -5.27
N ARG A 7 -8.23 15.52 -5.60
CA ARG A 7 -7.83 16.53 -4.60
C ARG A 7 -8.91 16.78 -3.57
N GLU A 8 -10.18 16.84 -3.99
CA GLU A 8 -11.28 17.07 -3.05
C GLU A 8 -11.55 15.83 -2.19
N LEU A 9 -11.54 14.64 -2.79
CA LEU A 9 -11.61 13.37 -2.06
C LEU A 9 -10.50 13.29 -1.01
N PHE A 10 -9.26 13.57 -1.39
CA PHE A 10 -8.09 13.48 -0.53
C PHE A 10 -8.19 14.41 0.69
N LYS A 11 -8.81 15.59 0.58
CA LYS A 11 -9.02 16.49 1.72
C LYS A 11 -10.02 15.92 2.72
N ARG A 12 -11.07 15.27 2.22
CA ARG A 12 -12.23 14.85 3.02
C ARG A 12 -12.09 13.45 3.61
N LEU A 13 -11.33 12.58 2.95
CA LEU A 13 -11.05 11.21 3.39
C LEU A 13 -9.92 11.20 4.41
N ASN A 14 -10.26 11.16 5.70
CA ASN A 14 -9.29 11.25 6.80
C ASN A 14 -9.27 9.99 7.67
N LYS A 15 -10.41 9.30 7.76
CA LYS A 15 -10.57 8.10 8.58
C LYS A 15 -11.51 7.10 7.91
N PRO A 16 -11.51 5.84 8.35
CA PRO A 16 -12.35 4.79 7.75
C PRO A 16 -13.84 5.13 7.66
N GLU A 17 -14.39 5.83 8.66
CA GLU A 17 -15.81 6.18 8.72
C GLU A 17 -16.23 7.19 7.64
N ASP A 18 -15.27 7.85 6.99
CA ASP A 18 -15.53 8.74 5.87
C ASP A 18 -15.81 7.95 4.57
N ILE A 19 -15.40 6.69 4.47
CA ILE A 19 -15.48 5.89 3.23
C ILE A 19 -16.92 5.72 2.78
N GLU A 20 -17.82 5.27 3.66
CA GLU A 20 -19.22 5.00 3.29
C GLU A 20 -19.95 6.26 2.82
N LYS A 21 -19.65 7.40 3.45
CA LYS A 21 -20.24 8.70 3.08
C LYS A 21 -19.73 9.18 1.73
N LEU A 22 -18.43 9.03 1.47
CA LEU A 22 -17.78 9.53 0.26
C LEU A 22 -17.99 8.63 -0.95
N ASP A 23 -18.25 7.33 -0.76
CA ASP A 23 -18.59 6.38 -1.83
C ASP A 23 -19.81 6.87 -2.63
N SER A 24 -20.87 7.28 -1.93
CA SER A 24 -22.10 7.79 -2.55
C SER A 24 -21.91 9.12 -3.28
N GLU A 25 -21.02 9.98 -2.78
CA GLU A 25 -20.85 11.33 -3.32
C GLU A 25 -19.88 11.38 -4.52
N PHE A 26 -18.80 10.60 -4.45
CA PHE A 26 -17.75 10.60 -5.47
C PHE A 26 -17.96 9.53 -6.53
N ALA A 27 -18.97 8.65 -6.37
CA ALA A 27 -19.23 7.50 -7.24
C ALA A 27 -17.97 6.65 -7.50
N ALA A 28 -17.10 6.55 -6.50
CA ALA A 28 -15.83 5.85 -6.57
C ALA A 28 -15.91 4.61 -5.66
N PRO A 29 -15.59 3.41 -6.15
CA PRO A 29 -15.75 2.19 -5.35
C PRO A 29 -15.05 2.28 -4.00
N GLU A 30 -15.68 1.82 -2.93
CA GLU A 30 -15.11 1.86 -1.59
C GLU A 30 -13.66 1.30 -1.51
N ALA A 31 -13.29 0.31 -2.33
CA ALA A 31 -11.93 -0.22 -2.40
C ALA A 31 -10.89 0.80 -2.92
N VAL A 32 -11.29 1.67 -3.85
CA VAL A 32 -10.48 2.82 -4.31
C VAL A 32 -10.30 3.82 -3.16
N LEU A 33 -11.37 4.11 -2.42
CA LEU A 33 -11.30 4.99 -1.25
C LEU A 33 -10.35 4.43 -0.19
N GLU A 34 -10.45 3.14 0.16
CA GLU A 34 -9.51 2.48 1.07
C GLU A 34 -8.04 2.63 0.62
N ALA A 35 -7.78 2.49 -0.69
CA ALA A 35 -6.44 2.62 -1.24
C ALA A 35 -5.92 4.07 -1.14
N VAL A 36 -6.77 5.07 -1.40
CA VAL A 36 -6.43 6.50 -1.21
C VAL A 36 -6.14 6.79 0.27
N LEU A 37 -6.99 6.34 1.20
CA LEU A 37 -6.78 6.53 2.64
C LEU A 37 -5.46 5.88 3.09
N SER A 38 -5.22 4.64 2.67
CA SER A 38 -3.99 3.91 2.99
C SER A 38 -2.75 4.65 2.48
N GLN A 39 -2.79 5.12 1.24
CA GLN A 39 -1.70 5.91 0.66
C GLN A 39 -1.48 7.22 1.43
N LYS A 40 -2.55 7.92 1.81
CA LYS A 40 -2.47 9.16 2.60
C LYS A 40 -1.79 8.94 3.94
N ILE A 41 -2.18 7.89 4.67
CA ILE A 41 -1.59 7.54 5.98
C ILE A 41 -0.12 7.14 5.82
N VAL A 42 0.21 6.33 4.80
CA VAL A 42 1.60 5.93 4.51
C VAL A 42 2.45 7.15 4.13
N ALA A 43 1.93 8.07 3.33
CA ALA A 43 2.63 9.29 2.94
C ALA A 43 2.86 10.22 4.13
N HIS A 44 1.82 10.44 4.95
CA HIS A 44 1.93 11.21 6.20
C HIS A 44 2.99 10.60 7.12
N THR A 45 2.89 9.29 7.38
CA THR A 45 3.85 8.56 8.21
C THR A 45 5.25 8.75 7.69
N ARG A 46 5.49 8.52 6.39
CA ARG A 46 6.82 8.64 5.79
C ARG A 46 7.41 10.04 5.91
N LYS A 47 6.59 11.08 5.77
CA LYS A 47 7.01 12.49 5.85
C LYS A 47 7.36 12.88 7.28
N ASN A 48 6.56 12.44 8.25
CA ASN A 48 6.64 12.91 9.62
C ASN A 48 7.30 11.90 10.58
N PHE A 49 7.74 10.72 10.11
CA PHE A 49 8.26 9.66 10.97
C PHE A 49 9.38 10.11 11.92
N SER A 50 10.21 11.05 11.48
CA SER A 50 11.31 11.58 12.29
C SER A 50 10.82 12.22 13.59
N SER A 51 9.63 12.82 13.61
CA SER A 51 9.07 13.50 14.79
C SER A 51 8.72 12.53 15.92
N ILE A 52 8.37 11.28 15.60
CA ILE A 52 8.18 10.23 16.63
C ILE A 52 9.54 9.73 17.09
N THR A 53 10.45 9.44 16.15
CA THR A 53 11.75 8.85 16.49
C THR A 53 12.62 9.79 17.34
N SER A 54 12.37 11.10 17.31
CA SER A 54 13.02 12.08 18.17
C SER A 54 12.40 12.19 19.58
N LYS A 55 11.26 11.56 19.82
CA LYS A 55 10.45 11.68 21.06
C LYS A 55 10.41 10.39 21.89
N THR A 56 11.38 9.49 21.71
CA THR A 56 11.39 8.17 22.36
C THR A 56 11.31 8.23 23.88
N GLU A 57 11.97 9.21 24.52
CA GLU A 57 11.88 9.40 25.98
C GLU A 57 10.52 9.94 26.42
N GLU A 58 9.90 10.83 25.64
CA GLU A 58 8.55 11.35 25.91
C GLU A 58 7.52 10.23 25.84
N LEU A 59 7.65 9.32 24.87
CA LEU A 59 6.77 8.14 24.72
C LEU A 59 6.81 7.25 25.96
N ILE A 60 8.00 6.94 26.48
CA ILE A 60 8.14 6.14 27.71
C ILE A 60 7.49 6.85 28.89
N LYS A 61 7.77 8.14 29.07
CA LYS A 61 7.22 8.93 30.19
C LYS A 61 5.70 8.98 30.13
N ALA A 62 5.13 9.27 28.97
CA ALA A 62 3.67 9.31 28.78
C ALA A 62 3.03 7.95 29.12
N TRP A 63 3.63 6.85 28.67
CA TRP A 63 3.15 5.51 28.96
C TRP A 63 3.27 5.15 30.46
N GLN A 64 4.39 5.48 31.10
CA GLN A 64 4.61 5.28 32.53
C GLN A 64 3.65 6.11 33.39
N GLN A 65 3.21 7.27 32.91
CA GLN A 65 2.20 8.12 33.57
C GLN A 65 0.77 7.59 33.44
N GLY A 66 0.57 6.49 32.71
CA GLY A 66 -0.71 5.81 32.60
C GLY A 66 -1.42 5.96 31.25
N ASN A 67 -0.91 6.78 30.33
CA ASN A 67 -1.47 6.87 28.98
C ASN A 67 -1.28 5.54 28.24
N THR A 68 -2.33 5.10 27.57
CA THR A 68 -2.31 3.90 26.73
C THR A 68 -1.65 4.19 25.38
N ILE A 69 -1.15 3.14 24.70
CA ILE A 69 -0.63 3.26 23.32
C ILE A 69 -1.65 3.89 22.37
N SER A 70 -2.96 3.60 22.52
CA SER A 70 -4.01 4.17 21.67
C SER A 70 -4.19 5.68 21.92
N GLU A 71 -4.16 6.14 23.17
CA GLU A 71 -4.26 7.58 23.49
C GLU A 71 -3.05 8.36 22.94
N ILE A 72 -1.84 7.82 23.10
CA ILE A 72 -0.61 8.42 22.55
C ILE A 72 -0.66 8.44 21.02
N SER A 73 -1.24 7.40 20.41
CA SER A 73 -1.45 7.30 18.95
C SER A 73 -2.39 8.37 18.43
N GLU A 74 -3.50 8.62 19.11
CA GLU A 74 -4.45 9.69 18.77
C GLU A 74 -3.82 11.07 18.93
N GLU A 75 -3.13 11.32 20.05
CA GLU A 75 -2.48 12.62 20.33
C GLU A 75 -1.42 12.96 19.28
N LEU A 76 -0.60 11.98 18.89
CA LEU A 76 0.49 12.19 17.93
C LEU A 76 0.04 12.08 16.47
N GLY A 77 -1.16 11.58 16.20
CA GLY A 77 -1.70 11.42 14.85
C GLY A 77 -1.02 10.32 14.02
N PHE A 78 -0.50 9.28 14.67
CA PHE A 78 0.11 8.12 14.00
C PHE A 78 -0.63 6.83 14.35
N MET A 79 -0.54 5.83 13.48
CA MET A 79 -1.18 4.54 13.73
C MET A 79 -0.59 3.82 14.95
N PRO A 80 -1.41 3.08 15.73
CA PRO A 80 -1.01 2.62 17.05
C PRO A 80 0.11 1.56 17.01
N VAL A 81 0.24 0.75 15.95
CA VAL A 81 1.38 -0.19 15.83
C VAL A 81 2.70 0.58 15.63
N LEU A 82 2.69 1.77 15.05
CA LEU A 82 3.91 2.58 14.95
C LEU A 82 4.34 3.11 16.31
N ILE A 83 3.40 3.62 17.11
CA ILE A 83 3.67 4.07 18.48
C ILE A 83 4.20 2.90 19.32
N ALA A 84 3.53 1.74 19.26
CA ALA A 84 3.97 0.51 19.89
C ALA A 84 5.41 0.15 19.52
N ARG A 85 5.77 0.21 18.24
CA ARG A 85 7.12 -0.13 17.78
C ARG A 85 8.17 0.85 18.29
N GLU A 86 7.88 2.14 18.30
CA GLU A 86 8.82 3.15 18.81
C GLU A 86 8.94 3.09 20.34
N LEU A 87 7.85 2.84 21.06
CA LEU A 87 7.87 2.59 22.51
C LEU A 87 8.76 1.39 22.86
N LEU A 88 8.59 0.27 22.17
CA LEU A 88 9.40 -0.94 22.40
C LEU A 88 10.88 -0.71 22.09
N LYS A 89 11.21 0.04 21.03
CA LYS A 89 12.60 0.43 20.76
C LYS A 89 13.16 1.34 21.86
N ALA A 90 12.36 2.29 22.34
CA ALA A 90 12.75 3.18 23.43
C ALA A 90 13.03 2.38 24.72
N MET A 91 12.28 1.29 24.96
CA MET A 91 12.54 0.31 26.03
C MET A 91 13.79 -0.56 25.80
N GLY A 92 14.55 -0.34 24.72
CA GLY A 92 15.82 -1.00 24.45
C GLY A 92 15.76 -2.18 23.49
N LEU A 93 14.59 -2.54 22.94
CA LEU A 93 14.48 -3.67 22.02
C LEU A 93 15.08 -3.32 20.65
N SER A 94 15.82 -4.26 20.08
CA SER A 94 16.30 -4.17 18.70
C SER A 94 15.14 -4.25 17.70
N LYS A 95 15.39 -3.78 16.47
CA LYS A 95 14.41 -3.85 15.37
C LYS A 95 13.86 -5.26 15.12
N ASN A 96 14.70 -6.29 15.29
CA ASN A 96 14.30 -7.68 15.08
C ASN A 96 13.44 -8.19 16.25
N GLU A 97 13.80 -7.86 17.49
CA GLU A 97 13.00 -8.20 18.66
C GLU A 97 11.62 -7.54 18.61
N VAL A 98 11.56 -6.24 18.30
CA VAL A 98 10.29 -5.53 18.11
C VAL A 98 9.43 -6.22 17.06
N ARG A 99 10.00 -6.58 15.90
CA ARG A 99 9.27 -7.30 14.85
C ARG A 99 8.70 -8.63 15.35
N ASN A 100 9.50 -9.41 16.09
CA ASN A 100 9.08 -10.71 16.60
C ASN A 100 8.01 -10.58 17.69
N LYS A 101 8.17 -9.61 18.60
CA LYS A 101 7.21 -9.30 19.67
C LYS A 101 5.86 -8.83 19.13
N ILE A 102 5.84 -7.95 18.12
CA ILE A 102 4.59 -7.52 17.46
C ILE A 102 3.90 -8.69 16.74
N ARG A 103 4.66 -9.65 16.20
CA ARG A 103 4.06 -10.86 15.58
C ARG A 103 3.52 -11.83 16.63
N ASN A 104 4.14 -11.89 17.80
CA ASN A 104 3.81 -12.81 18.88
C ASN A 104 3.62 -12.04 20.21
N PRO A 105 2.56 -11.21 20.33
CA PRO A 105 2.37 -10.35 21.50
C PRO A 105 2.10 -11.14 22.79
N ASP A 106 1.74 -12.42 22.70
CA ASP A 106 1.58 -13.27 23.88
C ASP A 106 2.88 -13.52 24.66
N SER A 107 4.03 -13.22 24.06
CA SER A 107 5.35 -13.37 24.68
C SER A 107 5.77 -12.23 25.59
N PHE A 108 4.94 -11.20 25.79
CA PHE A 108 5.21 -10.15 26.78
C PHE A 108 4.87 -10.63 28.19
N GLU A 109 5.75 -10.35 29.16
CA GLU A 109 5.55 -10.64 30.59
C GLU A 109 4.68 -9.57 31.27
N ASP A 110 4.81 -8.31 30.85
CA ASP A 110 3.97 -7.22 31.34
C ASP A 110 2.56 -7.32 30.72
N ASP A 111 1.56 -7.56 31.57
CA ASP A 111 0.16 -7.75 31.16
C ASP A 111 -0.47 -6.49 30.56
N ARG A 112 -0.08 -5.30 31.04
CA ARG A 112 -0.56 -4.02 30.50
C ARG A 112 -0.01 -3.84 29.09
N LEU A 113 1.31 -3.97 28.93
CA LEU A 113 1.98 -3.85 27.63
C LEU A 113 1.44 -4.90 26.65
N LYS A 114 1.26 -6.15 27.09
CA LYS A 114 0.66 -7.22 26.29
C LYS A 114 -0.73 -6.85 25.77
N THR A 115 -1.59 -6.35 26.65
CA THR A 115 -2.96 -5.96 26.33
C THR A 115 -2.99 -4.77 25.36
N GLU A 116 -2.20 -3.73 25.63
CA GLU A 116 -2.13 -2.54 24.79
C GLU A 116 -1.53 -2.83 23.41
N ILE A 117 -0.49 -3.68 23.32
CA ILE A 117 0.07 -4.09 22.03
C ILE A 117 -0.95 -4.88 21.20
N LYS A 118 -1.71 -5.79 21.83
CA LYS A 118 -2.78 -6.52 21.13
C LYS A 118 -3.85 -5.58 20.60
N LYS A 119 -4.28 -4.60 21.41
CA LYS A 119 -5.25 -3.57 21.02
C LYS A 119 -4.72 -2.72 19.86
N ALA A 120 -3.48 -2.24 19.94
CA ALA A 120 -2.83 -1.51 18.87
C ALA A 120 -2.80 -2.30 17.55
N ILE A 121 -2.49 -3.60 17.62
CA ILE A 121 -2.50 -4.49 16.44
C ILE A 121 -3.90 -4.64 15.84
N SER A 122 -4.95 -4.72 16.66
CA SER A 122 -6.33 -4.87 16.18
C SER A 122 -6.89 -3.59 15.55
N GLU A 123 -6.46 -2.42 16.02
CA GLU A 123 -6.92 -1.11 15.55
C GLU A 123 -6.17 -0.64 14.29
N ASP A 124 -4.91 -1.07 14.11
CA ASP A 124 -4.08 -0.64 12.99
C ASP A 124 -4.38 -1.42 11.69
N TYR A 125 -5.02 -0.73 10.75
CA TYR A 125 -5.37 -1.27 9.44
C TYR A 125 -4.32 -1.04 8.34
N ILE A 126 -3.15 -0.47 8.66
CA ILE A 126 -2.10 -0.10 7.69
C ILE A 126 -0.77 -0.84 7.94
N PHE A 127 -0.28 -0.83 9.18
CA PHE A 127 1.06 -1.31 9.56
C PHE A 127 1.05 -2.58 10.43
N SER A 128 -0.13 -3.08 10.80
CA SER A 128 -0.25 -4.34 11.54
C SER A 128 0.21 -5.55 10.70
N PRO A 129 0.59 -6.68 11.34
CA PRO A 129 0.88 -7.92 10.62
C PRO A 129 -0.26 -8.39 9.71
N ARG A 130 -1.52 -8.18 10.12
CA ARG A 130 -2.70 -8.49 9.31
C ARG A 130 -2.80 -7.56 8.11
N ALA A 131 -2.57 -6.25 8.29
CA ALA A 131 -2.54 -5.28 7.19
C ALA A 131 -1.51 -5.61 6.12
N HIS A 132 -0.30 -5.95 6.51
CA HIS A 132 0.72 -6.39 5.56
C HIS A 132 0.30 -7.66 4.80
N LYS A 133 -0.27 -8.67 5.48
CA LYS A 133 -0.74 -9.90 4.83
C LYS A 133 -1.84 -9.59 3.79
N TYR A 134 -2.77 -8.70 4.11
CA TYR A 134 -3.82 -8.29 3.17
C TYR A 134 -3.24 -7.53 1.97
N GLN A 135 -2.27 -6.66 2.19
CA GLN A 135 -1.59 -5.94 1.11
C GLN A 135 -0.82 -6.89 0.18
N ASP A 136 -0.14 -7.89 0.75
CA ASP A 136 0.55 -8.94 -0.03
C ASP A 136 -0.45 -9.76 -0.87
N GLU A 137 -1.61 -10.11 -0.30
CA GLU A 137 -2.67 -10.80 -1.03
C GLU A 137 -3.23 -9.97 -2.19
N LYS A 138 -3.46 -8.67 -1.96
CA LYS A 138 -3.89 -7.73 -3.01
C LYS A 138 -2.87 -7.65 -4.15
N SER A 139 -1.58 -7.53 -3.83
CA SER A 139 -0.49 -7.51 -4.83
C SER A 139 -0.52 -8.77 -5.69
N HIS A 140 -0.56 -9.94 -5.03
CA HIS A 140 -0.53 -11.21 -5.70
C HIS A 140 -1.77 -11.48 -6.56
N LEU A 141 -2.95 -11.00 -6.14
CA LEU A 141 -4.16 -11.08 -6.95
C LEU A 141 -4.09 -10.18 -8.17
N GLY A 142 -3.58 -8.96 -8.02
CA GLY A 142 -3.33 -8.07 -9.16
C GLY A 142 -2.41 -8.72 -10.21
N GLU A 143 -1.27 -9.25 -9.78
CA GLU A 143 -0.35 -10.00 -10.64
C GLU A 143 -1.07 -11.18 -11.34
N LYS A 144 -1.87 -11.96 -10.60
CA LYS A 144 -2.64 -13.07 -11.16
C LYS A 144 -3.66 -12.65 -12.23
N ILE A 145 -4.20 -11.43 -12.16
CA ILE A 145 -5.12 -10.93 -13.19
C ILE A 145 -4.35 -10.67 -14.49
N ILE A 146 -3.17 -10.04 -14.41
CA ILE A 146 -2.30 -9.78 -15.58
C ILE A 146 -1.81 -11.11 -16.18
N ASP A 147 -1.31 -12.02 -15.34
CA ASP A 147 -0.83 -13.36 -15.72
C ASP A 147 -1.86 -14.11 -16.59
N ARG A 148 -3.12 -14.19 -16.12
CA ARG A 148 -4.22 -14.80 -16.87
C ARG A 148 -4.57 -14.03 -18.14
N TRP A 149 -4.54 -12.71 -18.09
CA TRP A 149 -4.86 -11.85 -19.23
C TRP A 149 -3.87 -12.04 -20.37
N LEU A 150 -2.58 -12.15 -20.06
CA LEU A 150 -1.49 -12.47 -21.00
C LEU A 150 -1.62 -13.90 -21.52
N TYR A 151 -1.79 -14.87 -20.62
CA TYR A 151 -1.90 -16.29 -20.97
C TYR A 151 -3.04 -16.57 -21.96
N ARG A 152 -4.23 -15.99 -21.71
CA ARG A 152 -5.40 -16.15 -22.60
C ARG A 152 -5.19 -15.58 -24.01
N ARG A 153 -4.24 -14.66 -24.18
CA ARG A 153 -3.89 -14.05 -25.46
C ARG A 153 -2.71 -14.75 -26.15
N GLY A 154 -2.19 -15.82 -25.55
CA GLY A 154 -1.01 -16.51 -26.06
C GLY A 154 0.26 -15.67 -26.01
N ILE A 155 0.29 -14.60 -25.20
CA ILE A 155 1.46 -13.74 -25.07
C ILE A 155 2.51 -14.46 -24.24
N ILE A 156 3.72 -14.56 -24.79
CA ILE A 156 4.88 -15.08 -24.07
C ILE A 156 5.44 -13.99 -23.17
N TYR A 157 5.68 -14.34 -21.91
CA TYR A 157 6.29 -13.45 -20.93
C TYR A 157 7.13 -14.23 -19.93
N MET A 158 8.01 -13.50 -19.24
CA MET A 158 8.74 -13.98 -18.07
C MET A 158 8.29 -13.17 -16.85
N SER A 159 8.05 -13.86 -15.73
CA SER A 159 7.73 -13.21 -14.46
C SER A 159 8.98 -12.86 -13.63
N ASP A 160 8.87 -11.88 -12.74
CA ASP A 160 9.93 -11.50 -11.79
C ASP A 160 10.47 -12.70 -10.98
N ARG A 161 9.57 -13.60 -10.54
CA ARG A 161 9.90 -14.82 -9.79
C ARG A 161 10.83 -15.75 -10.56
N GLU A 162 10.68 -15.80 -11.88
CA GLU A 162 11.53 -16.61 -12.75
C GLU A 162 12.88 -15.91 -12.98
N TYR A 163 12.87 -14.59 -13.16
CA TYR A 163 14.09 -13.82 -13.43
C TYR A 163 15.00 -13.66 -12.20
N ILE A 164 14.44 -13.36 -11.03
CA ILE A 164 15.19 -13.20 -9.76
C ILE A 164 15.93 -14.49 -9.42
N ARG A 165 15.30 -15.65 -9.65
CA ARG A 165 15.93 -16.97 -9.43
C ARG A 165 17.16 -17.21 -10.29
N VAL A 166 17.24 -16.60 -11.47
CA VAL A 166 18.30 -16.87 -12.45
C VAL A 166 19.42 -15.83 -12.39
N ASN A 167 19.10 -14.54 -12.15
CA ASN A 167 20.04 -13.45 -12.43
C ASN A 167 20.27 -12.44 -11.28
N ASN A 168 19.53 -12.50 -10.16
CA ASN A 168 19.66 -11.55 -9.04
C ASN A 168 19.51 -10.05 -9.43
N ILE A 169 18.75 -9.75 -10.49
CA ILE A 169 18.43 -8.39 -10.95
C ILE A 169 16.98 -8.06 -10.62
N LEU A 170 16.74 -6.84 -10.14
CA LEU A 170 15.40 -6.27 -9.97
C LEU A 170 14.75 -6.07 -11.33
N THR A 171 13.65 -6.79 -11.59
CA THR A 171 12.91 -6.78 -12.85
C THR A 171 11.48 -6.31 -12.65
N PRO A 172 10.81 -5.82 -13.70
CA PRO A 172 9.36 -5.61 -13.66
C PRO A 172 8.63 -6.94 -13.41
N ASP A 173 7.40 -6.87 -12.90
CA ASP A 173 6.60 -8.07 -12.59
C ASP A 173 6.44 -9.00 -13.80
N PHE A 174 6.30 -8.42 -15.00
CA PHE A 174 6.20 -9.15 -16.26
C PHE A 174 7.10 -8.51 -17.32
N LEU A 175 7.91 -9.32 -18.00
CA LEU A 175 8.70 -8.94 -19.18
C LEU A 175 8.14 -9.67 -20.41
N THR A 176 7.88 -8.95 -21.49
CA THR A 176 7.31 -9.49 -22.73
C THR A 176 7.93 -8.78 -23.95
N SER A 177 7.72 -9.30 -25.16
CA SER A 177 8.35 -8.76 -26.38
C SER A 177 7.38 -8.55 -27.56
N GLU A 178 6.14 -9.03 -27.44
CA GLU A 178 5.16 -9.09 -28.53
C GLU A 178 3.82 -8.45 -28.17
N LEU A 179 3.74 -7.77 -27.02
CA LEU A 179 2.51 -7.19 -26.54
C LEU A 179 2.28 -5.80 -27.16
N GLU A 180 1.09 -5.60 -27.74
CA GLU A 180 0.61 -4.27 -28.16
C GLU A 180 -0.62 -3.88 -27.35
N ILE A 181 -0.59 -2.69 -26.74
CA ILE A 181 -1.74 -2.11 -26.02
C ILE A 181 -1.95 -0.69 -26.55
N MET A 182 -3.16 -0.41 -27.06
CA MET A 182 -3.53 0.93 -27.56
C MET A 182 -2.54 1.49 -28.59
N GLY A 183 -1.98 0.64 -29.46
CA GLY A 183 -0.97 1.02 -30.47
C GLY A 183 0.47 1.14 -29.95
N PHE A 184 0.71 0.93 -28.65
CA PHE A 184 2.05 0.93 -28.07
C PHE A 184 2.60 -0.49 -27.96
N LYS A 185 3.82 -0.71 -28.45
CA LYS A 185 4.57 -1.93 -28.15
C LYS A 185 5.05 -1.91 -26.70
N ILE A 186 4.47 -2.78 -25.87
CA ILE A 186 4.74 -2.90 -24.45
C ILE A 186 5.73 -4.05 -24.24
N ASN A 187 6.86 -3.76 -23.58
CA ASN A 187 7.90 -4.75 -23.31
C ASN A 187 7.90 -5.22 -21.85
N TRP A 188 7.21 -4.53 -20.96
CA TRP A 188 7.09 -4.94 -19.57
C TRP A 188 5.81 -4.38 -18.94
N ILE A 189 5.31 -5.06 -17.91
CA ILE A 189 4.17 -4.62 -17.11
C ILE A 189 4.55 -4.66 -15.64
N GLU A 190 4.21 -3.61 -14.90
CA GLU A 190 4.29 -3.55 -13.45
C GLU A 190 2.89 -3.48 -12.82
N SER A 191 2.62 -4.35 -11.86
CA SER A 191 1.40 -4.45 -11.07
C SER A 191 1.52 -3.65 -9.78
N LYS A 192 0.64 -2.68 -9.55
CA LYS A 192 0.60 -1.87 -8.33
C LYS A 192 -0.75 -1.97 -7.65
N ALA A 193 -0.81 -2.72 -6.55
CA ALA A 193 -2.00 -2.85 -5.71
C ALA A 193 -2.21 -1.62 -4.79
N LEU A 194 -2.25 -0.43 -5.38
CA LEU A 194 -2.44 0.86 -4.71
C LEU A 194 -3.06 1.90 -5.67
N PHE A 195 -3.49 3.05 -5.15
CA PHE A 195 -3.93 4.19 -5.94
C PHE A 195 -2.73 4.93 -6.55
N GLY A 196 -2.75 5.22 -7.85
CA GLY A 196 -1.68 5.91 -8.55
C GLY A 196 -1.73 7.44 -8.39
N SER A 197 -1.34 7.98 -7.23
CA SER A 197 -1.22 9.44 -7.06
C SER A 197 -0.02 10.01 -7.79
N PHE A 198 -0.05 11.30 -8.09
CA PHE A 198 1.06 12.01 -8.73
C PHE A 198 2.38 11.88 -7.96
N GLU A 199 2.35 12.05 -6.64
CA GLU A 199 3.54 11.99 -5.80
C GLU A 199 4.15 10.57 -5.75
N GLU A 200 3.30 9.54 -5.56
CA GLU A 200 3.81 8.17 -5.52
C GLU A 200 4.24 7.69 -6.92
N HIS A 201 3.54 8.08 -7.99
CA HIS A 201 3.96 7.78 -9.36
C HIS A 201 5.36 8.31 -9.66
N ARG A 202 5.61 9.60 -9.38
CA ARG A 202 6.95 10.19 -9.53
C ARG A 202 8.03 9.51 -8.68
N ARG A 203 7.66 9.07 -7.49
CA ARG A 203 8.56 8.29 -6.62
C ARG A 203 8.93 6.96 -7.27
N TYR A 204 7.97 6.24 -7.85
CA TYR A 204 8.24 5.00 -8.59
C TYR A 204 9.01 5.24 -9.88
N MET A 205 8.72 6.32 -10.62
CA MET A 205 9.53 6.74 -11.78
C MET A 205 11.01 6.83 -11.40
N LYS A 206 11.33 7.59 -10.35
CA LYS A 206 12.71 7.78 -9.88
C LYS A 206 13.38 6.48 -9.42
N LYS A 207 12.65 5.61 -8.72
CA LYS A 207 13.24 4.43 -8.06
C LYS A 207 13.29 3.18 -8.95
N GLN A 208 12.31 3.04 -9.84
CA GLN A 208 11.96 1.80 -10.52
C GLN A 208 11.74 2.03 -12.01
N TYR A 209 10.67 2.71 -12.42
CA TYR A 209 10.19 2.67 -13.82
C TYR A 209 11.20 3.24 -14.80
N SER A 210 11.90 4.34 -14.48
CA SER A 210 12.93 4.86 -15.40
C SER A 210 14.09 3.88 -15.65
N LYS A 211 14.37 2.95 -14.73
CA LYS A 211 15.36 1.88 -14.98
C LYS A 211 14.79 0.87 -15.97
N TYR A 212 13.55 0.47 -15.81
CA TYR A 212 12.89 -0.47 -16.72
C TYR A 212 12.74 0.12 -18.12
N ILE A 213 12.37 1.39 -18.23
CA ILE A 213 12.30 2.10 -19.52
C ILE A 213 13.66 2.08 -20.22
N ARG A 214 14.75 2.38 -19.50
CA ARG A 214 16.10 2.36 -20.08
C ARG A 214 16.57 0.97 -20.48
N SER A 215 16.20 -0.06 -19.72
CA SER A 215 16.67 -1.43 -19.92
C SER A 215 15.83 -2.21 -20.94
N PHE A 216 14.53 -1.98 -20.98
CA PHE A 216 13.56 -2.81 -21.71
C PHE A 216 12.68 -2.00 -22.66
N GLY A 217 12.81 -0.66 -22.71
CA GLY A 217 12.00 0.20 -23.55
C GLY A 217 10.61 0.48 -22.97
N THR A 218 9.65 0.79 -23.84
CA THR A 218 8.28 1.13 -23.47
C THR A 218 7.64 0.04 -22.61
N GLY A 219 6.95 0.43 -21.55
CA GLY A 219 6.23 -0.48 -20.67
C GLY A 219 4.89 0.06 -20.20
N ALA A 220 4.22 -0.71 -19.35
CA ALA A 220 2.95 -0.34 -18.74
C ALA A 220 2.99 -0.50 -17.23
N VAL A 221 2.26 0.35 -16.51
CA VAL A 221 1.98 0.19 -15.08
C VAL A 221 0.47 0.07 -14.89
N VAL A 222 0.04 -0.89 -14.08
CA VAL A 222 -1.36 -1.10 -13.71
C VAL A 222 -1.56 -0.65 -12.27
N TYR A 223 -2.32 0.42 -12.07
CA TYR A 223 -2.79 0.83 -10.74
C TYR A 223 -4.17 0.23 -10.47
N TRP A 224 -4.22 -0.78 -9.60
CA TRP A 224 -5.44 -1.56 -9.39
C TRP A 224 -6.59 -0.80 -8.74
N TYR A 225 -6.29 0.31 -8.07
CA TYR A 225 -7.27 1.10 -7.35
C TYR A 225 -7.34 2.52 -7.91
N ASP A 226 -7.41 2.65 -9.24
CA ASP A 226 -7.47 3.94 -9.95
C ASP A 226 -6.17 4.78 -9.79
N TYR A 227 -6.10 5.90 -10.50
CA TYR A 227 -4.99 6.84 -10.49
C TYR A 227 -5.47 8.29 -10.67
N ASP A 228 -4.63 9.25 -10.28
CA ASP A 228 -4.81 10.68 -10.59
C ASP A 228 -4.49 10.90 -12.07
N ASP A 229 -5.45 11.33 -12.89
CA ASP A 229 -5.27 11.53 -14.33
C ASP A 229 -4.11 12.48 -14.69
N LYS A 230 -3.64 13.30 -13.75
CA LYS A 230 -2.43 14.11 -13.89
C LYS A 230 -1.15 13.29 -14.18
N ILE A 231 -1.12 11.99 -13.87
CA ILE A 231 0.04 11.14 -14.21
C ILE A 231 0.06 10.71 -15.68
N LEU A 232 -1.06 10.85 -16.40
CA LEU A 232 -1.14 10.47 -17.80
C LEU A 232 -0.19 11.35 -18.64
N GLY A 233 0.65 10.70 -19.44
CA GLY A 233 1.59 11.39 -20.33
C GLY A 233 2.82 11.99 -19.63
N GLU A 234 3.06 11.72 -18.34
CA GLU A 234 4.30 12.15 -17.68
C GLU A 234 5.56 11.56 -18.35
N ASP A 235 5.47 10.35 -18.92
CA ASP A 235 6.52 9.74 -19.74
C ASP A 235 5.92 9.07 -20.98
N LYS A 236 6.42 9.42 -22.17
CA LYS A 236 5.92 8.88 -23.45
C LYS A 236 6.17 7.38 -23.63
N ASN A 237 7.07 6.79 -22.83
CA ASN A 237 7.40 5.37 -22.88
C ASN A 237 6.74 4.59 -21.73
N LEU A 238 5.80 5.19 -21.00
CA LEU A 238 5.08 4.52 -19.93
C LEU A 238 3.57 4.68 -20.13
N LEU A 239 2.91 3.57 -20.45
CA LEU A 239 1.46 3.49 -20.44
C LEU A 239 0.97 3.32 -19.00
N VAL A 240 -0.06 4.05 -18.61
CA VAL A 240 -0.71 3.92 -17.31
C VAL A 240 -2.09 3.30 -17.54
N LEU A 241 -2.34 2.19 -16.86
CA LEU A 241 -3.59 1.44 -16.91
C LEU A 241 -4.18 1.33 -15.51
N ASP A 242 -5.47 1.05 -15.44
CA ASP A 242 -6.17 0.70 -14.21
C ASP A 242 -6.92 -0.63 -14.35
N TYR A 243 -7.71 -0.94 -13.32
CA TYR A 243 -8.54 -2.13 -13.25
C TYR A 243 -9.60 -2.22 -14.36
N THR A 244 -10.07 -1.11 -14.93
CA THR A 244 -11.13 -1.09 -15.95
C THR A 244 -10.69 -1.68 -17.29
N PHE A 245 -9.38 -1.77 -17.50
CA PHE A 245 -8.79 -2.42 -18.67
C PHE A 245 -8.98 -3.96 -18.66
N PHE A 246 -9.26 -4.56 -17.50
CA PHE A 246 -9.38 -6.01 -17.32
C PHE A 246 -10.84 -6.44 -17.16
N GLU A 247 -11.12 -7.72 -17.46
CA GLU A 247 -12.46 -8.30 -17.29
C GLU A 247 -12.98 -8.15 -15.85
N GLU A 248 -14.20 -7.63 -15.70
CA GLU A 248 -14.81 -7.27 -14.42
C GLU A 248 -14.83 -8.43 -13.40
N SER A 249 -15.13 -9.65 -13.86
CA SER A 249 -15.20 -10.83 -12.99
C SER A 249 -13.88 -11.13 -12.27
N ASN A 250 -12.74 -10.80 -12.90
CA ASN A 250 -11.41 -11.01 -12.30
C ASN A 250 -11.10 -9.91 -11.27
N VAL A 251 -11.54 -8.68 -11.54
CA VAL A 251 -11.34 -7.51 -10.67
C VAL A 251 -12.20 -7.57 -9.42
N LYS A 252 -13.43 -8.11 -9.51
CA LYS A 252 -14.37 -8.18 -8.38
C LYS A 252 -13.77 -8.86 -7.15
N LYS A 253 -12.98 -9.92 -7.32
CA LYS A 253 -12.32 -10.59 -6.18
C LYS A 253 -11.32 -9.68 -5.48
N LEU A 254 -10.54 -8.90 -6.25
CA LEU A 254 -9.56 -7.96 -5.72
C LEU A 254 -10.25 -6.84 -4.93
N PHE A 255 -11.34 -6.30 -5.47
CA PHE A 255 -12.10 -5.20 -4.85
C PHE A 255 -12.86 -5.63 -3.60
N ASN A 256 -13.19 -6.92 -3.46
CA ASN A 256 -13.85 -7.46 -2.28
C ASN A 256 -12.88 -7.72 -1.10
N LEU A 257 -11.56 -7.69 -1.31
CA LEU A 257 -10.60 -7.85 -0.22
C LEU A 257 -10.40 -6.54 0.53
N ARG A 258 -11.17 -6.35 1.61
CA ARG A 258 -11.28 -5.07 2.30
C ARG A 258 -11.01 -5.20 3.80
N LEU A 259 -9.79 -4.88 4.19
CA LEU A 259 -9.35 -4.97 5.58
C LEU A 259 -9.99 -3.88 6.45
N ILE A 260 -10.01 -2.63 5.97
CA ILE A 260 -10.50 -1.48 6.73
C ILE A 260 -11.94 -1.73 7.16
N LYS A 261 -12.80 -2.10 6.20
CA LYS A 261 -14.17 -2.53 6.48
C LYS A 261 -14.24 -3.63 7.55
N SER A 262 -13.40 -4.66 7.46
CA SER A 262 -13.42 -5.76 8.44
C SER A 262 -13.00 -5.38 9.86
N ILE A 263 -12.34 -4.24 10.05
CA ILE A 263 -11.92 -3.73 11.36
C ILE A 263 -12.98 -2.79 11.95
N THR A 264 -13.65 -1.99 11.12
CA THR A 264 -14.61 -0.96 11.57
C THR A 264 -16.05 -1.43 11.73
N THR A 265 -16.34 -2.70 11.41
CA THR A 265 -17.71 -3.27 11.54
C THR A 265 -17.94 -3.96 12.90
N HIS A 266 -17.15 -3.63 13.92
CA HIS A 266 -17.23 -4.21 15.28
C HIS A 266 -17.34 -3.13 16.34
#